data_AF-A0A418BHH7-F1
#
_entry.id   AF-A0A418BHH7-F1
#
_cell.length_a   1.000
_cell.length_b   1.000
_cell.length_c   1.000
_cell.angle_alpha   90.00
_cell.angle_beta   90.00
_cell.angle_gamma   90.00
#
_symmetry.space_group_name_H-M   'P 1'
#
loop_
_entity.id
_entity.type
_entity.pdbx_description
1 polymer ?
#
loop_
_entity_poly.entity_id
_entity_poly.type
_entity_poly.pdbx_seq_one_letter_code
_entity_poly.pdbx_strand_id
1 'polypeptide(L)'
;AMALSTEMAVLTHYQPCVGDLTKDPRCDVASPQCTLCPPNSFQTACCIPVGEGEDYNMDGEFIAHYGMESEGGHAMTIVGYNDNYRTQDGATGGFILKNSWWDGVDPVLGPKHARGSHSIRYWLQTITAFEERAACPNSANPNNWYSCQGSTGVIQTNSFAGPTKAVVANASLDMCLTEAVRLDAQSQIAPLTLRCLDKTKCDPSLAYYRRNLTSVGDHFNVLCLFEYNSTKGAVSHDVCFPPMLLMDIAHTLQPVASELRENDPDHCGFYFYPYDKQLQQYQRGWEMTVDNLDVTWAAQSYAANAAKFPHLDYSLVKASTKTQHANPVSGPFPIVGA
;
A
#
# COMPACT_ATOMS: atom_id res chain seq x y z
N ALA A 1 1.82 -22.65 14.59
CA ALA A 1 1.29 -21.79 13.53
C ALA A 1 0.89 -22.68 12.38
N MET A 2 -0.22 -22.42 11.69
CA MET A 2 -0.73 -23.32 10.65
C MET A 2 -0.33 -22.77 9.29
N ALA A 3 0.17 -23.63 8.40
CA ALA A 3 0.44 -23.25 7.01
C ALA A 3 -0.90 -23.08 6.30
N LEU A 4 -1.04 -21.99 5.56
CA LEU A 4 -2.19 -21.70 4.71
C LEU A 4 -1.69 -21.71 3.27
N SER A 5 -2.29 -22.53 2.42
CA SER A 5 -2.17 -22.40 0.98
C SER A 5 -3.47 -21.86 0.42
N THR A 6 -3.39 -20.84 -0.43
CA THR A 6 -4.57 -20.23 -1.05
C THR A 6 -4.27 -19.86 -2.48
N GLU A 7 -5.30 -19.87 -3.32
CA GLU A 7 -5.22 -19.28 -4.65
C GLU A 7 -5.07 -17.76 -4.51
N MET A 8 -4.15 -17.19 -5.28
CA MET A 8 -3.93 -15.78 -5.51
C MET A 8 -4.73 -15.35 -6.74
N ALA A 9 -5.18 -14.11 -6.74
CA ALA A 9 -5.91 -13.54 -7.86
C ALA A 9 -5.19 -12.33 -8.46
N VAL A 10 -5.29 -12.22 -9.78
CA VAL A 10 -5.17 -10.92 -10.47
C VAL A 10 -6.55 -10.27 -10.47
N LEU A 11 -6.59 -8.97 -10.21
CA LEU A 11 -7.80 -8.17 -10.24
C LEU A 11 -7.91 -7.41 -11.57
N THR A 12 -9.06 -7.53 -12.21
CA THR A 12 -9.50 -6.55 -13.21
C THR A 12 -10.26 -5.44 -12.51
N HIS A 13 -9.73 -4.22 -12.54
CA HIS A 13 -10.38 -3.00 -12.09
C HIS A 13 -11.09 -2.29 -13.25
N TYR A 14 -12.01 -1.38 -12.95
CA TYR A 14 -12.90 -0.76 -13.91
C TYR A 14 -12.82 0.75 -13.79
N GLN A 15 -11.96 1.34 -14.61
CA GLN A 15 -11.69 2.77 -14.59
C GLN A 15 -12.91 3.53 -15.11
N PRO A 16 -13.51 4.43 -14.30
CA PRO A 16 -14.73 5.13 -14.70
C PRO A 16 -14.44 6.18 -15.77
N CYS A 17 -15.22 6.17 -16.85
CA CYS A 17 -15.16 7.18 -17.91
C CYS A 17 -15.77 8.51 -17.41
N VAL A 18 -14.96 9.31 -16.73
CA VAL A 18 -15.34 10.61 -16.18
C VAL A 18 -14.40 11.72 -16.63
N GLY A 19 -14.95 12.94 -16.69
CA GLY A 19 -14.30 14.16 -17.14
C GLY A 19 -13.44 14.00 -18.39
N ASP A 20 -12.12 14.19 -18.36
CA ASP A 20 -11.34 14.16 -19.61
C ASP A 20 -11.25 12.77 -20.24
N LEU A 21 -11.41 11.72 -19.44
CA LEU A 21 -11.43 10.35 -19.95
C LEU A 21 -12.65 10.11 -20.83
N THR A 22 -13.72 10.90 -20.74
CA THR A 22 -14.87 10.80 -21.68
C THR A 22 -14.50 11.14 -23.12
N LYS A 23 -13.35 11.78 -23.35
CA LYS A 23 -12.84 12.08 -24.70
C LYS A 23 -12.04 10.92 -25.28
N ASP A 24 -11.67 9.94 -24.46
CA ASP A 24 -10.99 8.73 -24.92
C ASP A 24 -11.96 7.92 -25.80
N PRO A 25 -11.59 7.54 -27.03
CA PRO A 25 -12.44 6.72 -27.90
C PRO A 25 -12.89 5.41 -27.25
N ARG A 26 -12.13 4.90 -26.27
CA ARG A 26 -12.47 3.68 -25.51
C ARG A 26 -13.68 3.89 -24.60
N CYS A 27 -13.95 5.13 -24.19
CA CYS A 27 -15.10 5.53 -23.38
C CYS A 27 -16.37 5.82 -24.17
N ASP A 28 -16.32 5.69 -25.50
CA ASP A 28 -17.54 5.71 -26.31
C ASP A 28 -18.39 4.47 -25.97
N VAL A 29 -19.69 4.66 -25.70
CA VAL A 29 -20.64 3.57 -25.43
C VAL A 29 -20.77 2.58 -26.60
N ALA A 30 -20.40 3.00 -27.81
CA ALA A 30 -20.32 2.12 -28.99
C ALA A 30 -18.99 1.37 -29.09
N SER A 31 -17.99 1.71 -28.27
CA SER A 31 -16.70 1.03 -28.24
C SER A 31 -16.84 -0.37 -27.63
N PRO A 32 -16.19 -1.41 -28.21
CA PRO A 32 -16.16 -2.74 -27.60
C PRO A 32 -15.36 -2.78 -26.29
N GLN A 33 -14.61 -1.72 -25.96
CA GLN A 33 -13.83 -1.62 -24.72
C GLN A 33 -14.61 -0.94 -23.58
N CYS A 34 -15.76 -0.36 -23.90
CA CYS A 34 -16.66 0.21 -22.91
C CYS A 34 -17.52 -0.90 -22.31
N THR A 35 -17.42 -1.11 -21.00
CA THR A 35 -18.27 -2.05 -20.26
C THR A 35 -19.07 -1.34 -19.18
N LEU A 36 -20.14 -1.97 -18.71
CA LEU A 36 -20.95 -1.42 -17.63
C LEU A 36 -20.12 -1.31 -16.35
N CYS A 37 -20.17 -0.15 -15.71
CA CYS A 37 -19.48 0.04 -14.44
C CYS A 37 -20.07 -0.85 -13.33
N PRO A 38 -19.24 -1.32 -12.40
CA PRO A 38 -19.67 -2.12 -11.25
C PRO A 38 -20.63 -1.33 -10.34
N PRO A 39 -21.51 -2.01 -9.58
CA PRO A 39 -22.52 -1.35 -8.73
C PRO A 39 -21.94 -0.41 -7.66
N ASN A 40 -20.70 -0.66 -7.23
CA ASN A 40 -19.98 0.13 -6.21
C ASN A 40 -19.06 1.21 -6.81
N SER A 41 -19.13 1.45 -8.13
CA SER A 41 -18.39 2.51 -8.83
C SER A 41 -19.26 3.75 -9.04
N PHE A 42 -18.75 4.76 -9.76
CA PHE A 42 -19.58 5.89 -10.18
C PHE A 42 -20.79 5.43 -10.98
N GLN A 43 -21.87 6.21 -10.88
CA GLN A 43 -23.05 6.07 -11.73
C GLN A 43 -22.78 6.58 -13.15
N THR A 44 -21.75 6.08 -13.81
CA THR A 44 -21.55 6.25 -15.25
C THR A 44 -21.97 4.99 -15.98
N ALA A 45 -22.34 5.13 -17.25
CA ALA A 45 -22.73 4.00 -18.09
C ALA A 45 -21.52 3.21 -18.63
N CYS A 46 -20.30 3.75 -18.51
CA CYS A 46 -19.12 3.25 -19.20
C CYS A 46 -17.88 3.26 -18.30
N CYS A 47 -17.23 2.10 -18.18
CA CYS A 47 -15.94 1.90 -17.56
C CYS A 47 -15.01 1.16 -18.53
N ILE A 48 -13.70 1.40 -18.39
CA ILE A 48 -12.66 0.66 -19.13
C ILE A 48 -12.06 -0.38 -18.19
N PRO A 49 -12.02 -1.67 -18.56
CA PRO A 49 -11.34 -2.69 -17.76
C PRO A 49 -9.83 -2.47 -17.80
N VAL A 50 -9.21 -2.46 -16.63
CA VAL A 50 -7.78 -2.33 -16.37
C VAL A 50 -7.35 -3.57 -15.59
N GLY A 51 -6.67 -4.50 -16.27
CA GLY A 51 -6.15 -5.73 -15.65
C GLY A 51 -4.88 -5.50 -14.83
N GLU A 52 -4.27 -6.61 -14.40
CA GLU A 52 -2.99 -6.64 -13.67
C GLU A 52 -3.02 -6.02 -12.26
N GLY A 53 -4.21 -5.85 -11.67
CA GLY A 53 -4.33 -5.47 -10.27
C GLY A 53 -3.91 -6.62 -9.34
N GLU A 54 -3.38 -6.29 -8.18
CA GLU A 54 -3.06 -7.26 -7.13
C GLU A 54 -4.27 -7.46 -6.22
N ASP A 55 -4.46 -8.69 -5.72
CA ASP A 55 -5.57 -9.03 -4.80
C ASP A 55 -5.32 -8.66 -3.34
N TYR A 56 -4.47 -7.66 -3.12
CA TYR A 56 -4.17 -7.04 -1.84
C TYR A 56 -3.86 -5.55 -2.03
N ASN A 57 -4.06 -4.75 -0.97
CA ASN A 57 -3.72 -3.33 -0.97
C ASN A 57 -2.36 -3.06 -0.27
N MET A 58 -1.88 -1.82 -0.38
CA MET A 58 -0.64 -1.37 0.26
C MET A 58 -0.73 -1.23 1.80
N ASP A 59 -1.87 -1.56 2.40
CA ASP A 59 -2.06 -1.70 3.85
C ASP A 59 -2.05 -3.19 4.27
N GLY A 60 -1.69 -4.11 3.37
CA GLY A 60 -1.57 -5.53 3.67
C GLY A 60 -2.90 -6.24 3.87
N GLU A 61 -4.00 -5.67 3.38
CA GLU A 61 -5.31 -6.32 3.37
C GLU A 61 -5.51 -7.01 2.03
N PHE A 62 -5.89 -8.28 2.06
CA PHE A 62 -6.34 -8.95 0.85
C PHE A 62 -7.75 -8.50 0.46
N ILE A 63 -7.95 -8.31 -0.85
CA ILE A 63 -9.15 -7.75 -1.46
C ILE A 63 -10.04 -8.89 -1.99
N ALA A 64 -11.34 -8.76 -1.77
CA ALA A 64 -12.35 -9.62 -2.38
C ALA A 64 -13.03 -8.84 -3.51
N HIS A 65 -12.79 -9.23 -4.77
CA HIS A 65 -13.23 -8.47 -5.93
C HIS A 65 -14.05 -9.32 -6.91
N TYR A 66 -15.05 -8.73 -7.57
CA TYR A 66 -15.85 -9.46 -8.55
C TYR A 66 -15.02 -9.86 -9.79
N GLY A 67 -14.07 -9.00 -10.19
CA GLY A 67 -13.13 -9.23 -11.29
C GLY A 67 -11.87 -10.03 -10.93
N MET A 68 -11.93 -10.92 -9.92
CA MET A 68 -10.84 -11.84 -9.58
C MET A 68 -10.68 -12.94 -10.63
N GLU A 69 -9.45 -13.11 -11.12
CA GLU A 69 -9.03 -14.23 -11.97
C GLU A 69 -7.84 -14.96 -11.33
N SER A 70 -7.78 -16.29 -11.46
CA SER A 70 -6.72 -17.13 -10.86
C SER A 70 -5.34 -16.74 -11.39
N GLU A 71 -4.40 -16.46 -10.50
CA GLU A 71 -2.98 -16.24 -10.85
C GLU A 71 -2.10 -17.45 -10.54
N GLY A 72 -2.50 -18.27 -9.56
CA GLY A 72 -1.74 -19.40 -9.02
C GLY A 72 -1.84 -19.46 -7.50
N GLY A 73 -1.13 -20.40 -6.87
CA GLY A 73 -1.15 -20.57 -5.42
C GLY A 73 -0.06 -19.80 -4.68
N HIS A 74 -0.33 -19.40 -3.44
CA HIS A 74 0.67 -18.87 -2.50
C HIS A 74 0.51 -19.47 -1.11
N ALA A 75 1.64 -19.61 -0.40
CA ALA A 75 1.71 -20.18 0.93
C ALA A 75 2.08 -19.12 1.97
N MET A 76 1.30 -19.05 3.04
CA MET A 76 1.48 -18.14 4.17
C MET A 76 1.28 -18.88 5.48
N THR A 77 1.39 -18.19 6.61
CA THR A 77 1.16 -18.79 7.93
C THR A 77 0.03 -18.08 8.67
N ILE A 78 -1.03 -18.80 9.04
CA ILE A 78 -2.04 -18.27 9.97
C ILE A 78 -1.44 -18.19 11.38
N VAL A 79 -1.47 -16.98 11.94
CA VAL A 79 -0.96 -16.67 13.27
C VAL A 79 -2.03 -16.15 14.23
N GLY A 80 -3.22 -15.85 13.72
CA GLY A 80 -4.34 -15.36 14.51
C GLY A 80 -5.56 -15.06 13.66
N TYR A 81 -6.55 -14.44 14.27
CA TYR A 81 -7.76 -13.94 13.62
C TYR A 81 -8.25 -12.69 14.38
N ASN A 82 -9.05 -11.87 13.73
CA ASN A 82 -9.80 -10.81 14.40
C ASN A 82 -11.17 -10.66 13.72
N ASP A 83 -12.24 -10.90 14.47
CA ASP A 83 -13.63 -10.84 13.99
C ASP A 83 -14.19 -9.40 13.94
N ASN A 84 -13.51 -8.44 14.58
CA ASN A 84 -13.96 -7.05 14.71
C ASN A 84 -13.23 -6.08 13.78
N TYR A 85 -12.10 -6.48 13.20
CA TYR A 85 -11.38 -5.64 12.25
C TYR A 85 -12.22 -5.48 10.98
N ARG A 86 -12.28 -4.25 10.47
CA ARG A 86 -12.98 -3.91 9.22
C ARG A 86 -11.97 -3.36 8.21
N THR A 87 -11.86 -4.02 7.06
CA THR A 87 -10.96 -3.60 5.98
C THR A 87 -11.42 -2.30 5.32
N GLN A 88 -10.56 -1.71 4.49
CA GLN A 88 -10.90 -0.54 3.68
C GLN A 88 -12.08 -0.80 2.74
N ASP A 89 -12.22 -2.04 2.26
CA ASP A 89 -13.32 -2.47 1.39
C ASP A 89 -14.60 -2.82 2.16
N GLY A 90 -14.55 -2.70 3.48
CA GLY A 90 -15.70 -2.87 4.35
C GLY A 90 -15.99 -4.31 4.77
N ALA A 91 -15.16 -5.28 4.39
CA ALA A 91 -15.24 -6.64 4.92
C ALA A 91 -14.89 -6.65 6.41
N THR A 92 -15.65 -7.41 7.21
CA THR A 92 -15.46 -7.51 8.66
C THR A 92 -15.08 -8.92 9.03
N GLY A 93 -14.03 -9.07 9.84
CA GLY A 93 -13.53 -10.37 10.26
C GLY A 93 -12.57 -11.02 9.26
N GLY A 94 -11.56 -11.72 9.78
CA GLY A 94 -10.58 -12.39 8.95
C GLY A 94 -9.44 -13.05 9.73
N PHE A 95 -8.60 -13.76 9.00
CA PHE A 95 -7.36 -14.34 9.50
C PHE A 95 -6.22 -13.32 9.45
N ILE A 96 -5.31 -13.43 10.41
CA ILE A 96 -4.05 -12.70 10.41
C ILE A 96 -2.98 -13.65 9.90
N LEU A 97 -2.32 -13.27 8.81
CA LEU A 97 -1.33 -14.07 8.12
C LEU A 97 0.06 -13.46 8.28
N LYS A 98 1.07 -14.26 8.63
CA LYS A 98 2.46 -13.88 8.45
C LYS A 98 2.86 -14.24 7.02
N ASN A 99 3.36 -13.26 6.28
CA ASN A 99 3.80 -13.41 4.90
C ASN A 99 5.32 -13.23 4.79
N SER A 100 5.88 -13.61 3.64
CA SER A 100 7.31 -13.53 3.31
C SER A 100 7.62 -12.53 2.20
N TRP A 101 6.67 -11.66 1.86
CA TRP A 101 6.90 -10.60 0.89
C TRP A 101 7.63 -9.43 1.53
N TRP A 102 8.44 -8.75 0.72
CA TRP A 102 9.09 -7.51 1.10
C TRP A 102 8.10 -6.34 1.02
N ASP A 103 8.18 -5.40 1.96
CA ASP A 103 7.32 -4.21 2.01
C ASP A 103 7.98 -2.99 1.37
N GLY A 104 7.19 -2.27 0.56
CA GLY A 104 7.57 -1.05 -0.15
C GLY A 104 7.28 -1.18 -1.65
N VAL A 105 8.00 -0.44 -2.49
CA VAL A 105 7.86 -0.50 -3.95
C VAL A 105 9.03 -1.26 -4.57
N ASP A 106 8.74 -2.36 -5.28
CA ASP A 106 9.78 -3.17 -5.92
C ASP A 106 10.56 -2.35 -6.96
N PRO A 107 11.88 -2.58 -7.09
CA PRO A 107 12.71 -1.91 -8.08
C PRO A 107 12.28 -2.27 -9.50
N VAL A 108 12.71 -1.47 -10.48
CA VAL A 108 12.34 -1.58 -11.92
C VAL A 108 12.62 -2.96 -12.55
N LEU A 109 13.41 -3.83 -11.91
CA LEU A 109 13.76 -5.16 -12.39
C LEU A 109 12.86 -6.22 -11.76
N GLY A 110 11.67 -6.42 -12.33
CA GLY A 110 10.70 -7.44 -11.91
C GLY A 110 9.26 -7.03 -12.25
N PRO A 111 8.27 -7.90 -11.98
CA PRO A 111 6.88 -7.47 -11.93
C PRO A 111 6.74 -6.33 -10.91
N LYS A 112 5.95 -5.31 -11.24
CA LYS A 112 5.80 -4.12 -10.41
C LYS A 112 4.89 -4.43 -9.23
N HIS A 113 5.47 -4.62 -8.07
CA HIS A 113 4.71 -4.78 -6.83
C HIS A 113 4.90 -3.57 -5.93
N ALA A 114 3.81 -3.19 -5.26
CA ALA A 114 3.84 -2.20 -4.19
C ALA A 114 3.09 -2.76 -3.00
N ARG A 115 3.81 -3.06 -1.93
CA ARG A 115 3.33 -3.79 -0.77
C ARG A 115 3.49 -2.98 0.49
N GLY A 116 2.62 -3.23 1.44
CA GLY A 116 2.80 -2.80 2.82
C GLY A 116 2.23 -3.87 3.73
N SER A 117 2.60 -3.79 4.99
CA SER A 117 2.13 -4.74 5.99
C SER A 117 2.07 -4.07 7.35
N HIS A 118 1.52 -4.79 8.31
CA HIS A 118 1.39 -4.31 9.67
C HIS A 118 1.94 -5.31 10.68
N SER A 119 2.03 -4.86 11.92
CA SER A 119 2.27 -5.71 13.07
C SER A 119 1.04 -6.52 13.42
N ILE A 120 1.25 -7.67 14.09
CA ILE A 120 0.14 -8.45 14.65
C ILE A 120 -0.70 -7.63 15.65
N ARG A 121 -0.07 -6.67 16.35
CA ARG A 121 -0.72 -5.82 17.35
C ARG A 121 -1.74 -4.87 16.71
N TYR A 122 -1.43 -4.34 15.53
CA TYR A 122 -2.33 -3.52 14.73
C TYR A 122 -3.56 -4.32 14.32
N TRP A 123 -3.36 -5.52 13.76
CA TRP A 123 -4.46 -6.39 13.35
C TRP A 123 -5.33 -6.86 14.51
N LEU A 124 -4.74 -7.08 15.69
CA LEU A 124 -5.47 -7.37 16.94
C LEU A 124 -6.11 -6.11 17.57
N GLN A 125 -5.93 -4.93 16.97
CA GLN A 125 -6.44 -3.65 17.47
C GLN A 125 -5.98 -3.33 18.91
N THR A 126 -4.77 -3.76 19.27
CA THR A 126 -4.15 -3.53 20.59
C THR A 126 -3.29 -2.26 20.64
N ILE A 127 -3.11 -1.61 19.49
CA ILE A 127 -2.43 -0.34 19.30
C ILE A 127 -3.23 0.50 18.32
N THR A 128 -3.02 1.81 18.38
CA THR A 128 -3.57 2.76 17.41
C THR A 128 -2.78 2.74 16.10
N ALA A 129 -3.40 3.22 15.02
CA ALA A 129 -2.71 3.43 13.75
C ALA A 129 -1.52 4.40 13.86
N PHE A 130 -1.55 5.32 14.84
CA PHE A 130 -0.43 6.24 15.08
C PHE A 130 0.76 5.52 15.73
N GLU A 131 0.53 4.69 16.74
CA GLU A 131 1.58 3.89 17.37
C GLU A 131 2.19 2.87 16.40
N GLU A 132 1.37 2.30 15.53
CA GLU A 132 1.82 1.36 14.49
C GLU A 132 2.87 1.97 13.57
N ARG A 133 2.75 3.27 13.22
CA ARG A 133 3.70 3.95 12.33
C ARG A 133 5.13 4.01 12.88
N ALA A 134 5.32 3.79 14.18
CA ALA A 134 6.66 3.70 14.77
C ALA A 134 7.40 2.43 14.33
N ALA A 135 6.68 1.32 14.09
CA ALA A 135 7.26 0.06 13.66
C ALA A 135 7.02 -0.23 12.17
N CYS A 136 5.79 -0.01 11.70
CA CYS A 136 5.37 -0.26 10.32
C CYS A 136 4.80 1.05 9.71
N PRO A 137 5.67 2.04 9.42
CA PRO A 137 5.24 3.32 8.86
C PRO A 137 4.58 3.21 7.48
N ASN A 138 4.84 2.14 6.71
CA ASN A 138 4.35 1.98 5.34
C ASN A 138 4.58 3.25 4.51
N SER A 139 5.78 3.84 4.59
CA SER A 139 6.09 5.17 4.02
C SER A 139 5.86 5.27 2.51
N ALA A 140 5.95 4.14 1.80
CA ALA A 140 5.70 4.04 0.37
C ALA A 140 4.20 4.13 0.00
N ASN A 141 3.30 3.86 0.94
CA ASN A 141 1.86 3.87 0.72
C ASN A 141 1.33 5.32 0.64
N PRO A 142 0.70 5.73 -0.49
CA PRO A 142 0.18 7.08 -0.65
C PRO A 142 -0.86 7.51 0.39
N ASN A 143 -1.56 6.57 1.03
CA ASN A 143 -2.47 6.85 2.13
C ASN A 143 -1.75 7.47 3.34
N ASN A 144 -0.48 7.12 3.55
CA ASN A 144 0.33 7.53 4.70
C ASN A 144 1.13 8.82 4.47
N TRP A 145 1.08 9.40 3.26
CA TRP A 145 1.75 10.68 2.98
C TRP A 145 1.01 11.84 3.62
N TYR A 146 1.76 12.81 4.14
CA TYR A 146 1.22 13.99 4.80
C TYR A 146 0.50 14.91 3.80
N SER A 147 -0.71 15.35 4.14
CA SER A 147 -1.47 16.33 3.36
C SER A 147 -1.27 17.73 3.94
N CYS A 148 -0.52 18.58 3.24
CA CYS A 148 -0.12 19.89 3.76
C CYS A 148 -1.24 20.95 3.76
N GLN A 149 -2.36 20.75 3.05
CA GLN A 149 -3.53 21.64 3.06
C GLN A 149 -4.77 21.03 3.74
N GLY A 150 -4.64 19.84 4.32
CA GLY A 150 -5.78 19.04 4.76
C GLY A 150 -6.73 18.71 3.59
N SER A 151 -7.96 18.27 3.91
CA SER A 151 -8.98 17.93 2.92
C SER A 151 -9.60 19.14 2.21
N THR A 152 -9.33 20.38 2.65
CA THR A 152 -9.98 21.59 2.13
C THR A 152 -9.27 22.26 0.96
N GLY A 153 -8.07 21.82 0.60
CA GLY A 153 -7.31 22.34 -0.55
C GLY A 153 -7.52 21.50 -1.80
N VAL A 154 -8.02 22.11 -2.87
CA VAL A 154 -8.25 21.48 -4.20
C VAL A 154 -9.48 20.57 -4.31
N ILE A 155 -10.56 20.81 -3.55
CA ILE A 155 -11.88 20.20 -3.83
C ILE A 155 -12.69 21.00 -4.89
N GLN A 156 -12.27 22.21 -5.25
CA GLN A 156 -13.16 23.14 -5.98
C GLN A 156 -13.11 23.12 -7.51
N THR A 157 -12.35 22.23 -8.13
CA THR A 157 -12.42 22.09 -9.60
C THR A 157 -12.79 20.66 -9.90
N ASN A 158 -13.78 20.47 -10.78
CA ASN A 158 -14.18 19.18 -11.38
C ASN A 158 -12.96 18.26 -11.61
N SER A 159 -12.55 17.53 -10.57
CA SER A 159 -11.25 16.84 -10.46
C SER A 159 -11.19 15.60 -11.35
N PHE A 160 -12.31 15.32 -12.01
CA PHE A 160 -12.51 14.29 -13.01
C PHE A 160 -12.11 14.77 -14.41
N ALA A 161 -12.02 16.08 -14.66
CA ALA A 161 -11.76 16.71 -15.96
C ALA A 161 -10.29 16.63 -16.42
N GLY A 162 -9.54 15.59 -16.05
CA GLY A 162 -8.16 15.38 -16.45
C GLY A 162 -7.13 16.16 -15.62
N PRO A 163 -5.85 16.14 -16.02
CA PRO A 163 -4.80 16.85 -15.29
C PRO A 163 -4.99 18.36 -15.38
N THR A 164 -5.75 18.90 -14.44
CA THR A 164 -5.86 20.34 -14.24
C THR A 164 -4.57 20.84 -13.61
N LYS A 165 -3.82 21.62 -14.38
CA LYS A 165 -2.62 22.31 -13.91
C LYS A 165 -2.93 23.79 -13.69
N ALA A 166 -2.83 24.25 -12.45
CA ALA A 166 -3.07 25.64 -12.07
C ALA A 166 -1.79 26.27 -11.56
N VAL A 167 -1.45 27.46 -12.06
CA VAL A 167 -0.28 28.20 -11.59
C VAL A 167 -0.50 28.68 -10.15
N VAL A 168 0.47 28.42 -9.27
CA VAL A 168 0.44 28.89 -7.87
C VAL A 168 1.15 30.24 -7.78
N ALA A 169 0.38 31.30 -7.57
CA ALA A 169 0.95 32.62 -7.27
C ALA A 169 1.69 32.59 -5.92
N ASN A 170 2.87 33.21 -5.84
CA ASN A 170 3.70 33.24 -4.64
C ASN A 170 4.03 31.85 -4.05
N ALA A 171 4.32 30.88 -4.91
CA ALA A 171 4.60 29.49 -4.54
C ALA A 171 5.62 29.30 -3.39
N SER A 172 6.60 30.20 -3.24
CA SER A 172 7.57 30.16 -2.14
C SER A 172 6.98 30.42 -0.75
N LEU A 173 5.74 30.92 -0.67
CA LEU A 173 4.99 31.16 0.57
C LEU A 173 3.93 30.08 0.81
N ASP A 174 3.90 29.02 0.01
CA ASP A 174 2.93 27.95 0.18
C ASP A 174 3.12 27.23 1.53
N MET A 175 2.00 26.86 2.17
CA MET A 175 2.03 26.23 3.48
C MET A 175 2.79 24.90 3.52
N CYS A 176 2.82 24.15 2.39
CA CYS A 176 3.58 22.91 2.28
C CYS A 176 5.09 23.11 2.49
N LEU A 177 5.59 24.34 2.31
CA LEU A 177 7.00 24.69 2.47
C LEU A 177 7.32 25.25 3.87
N THR A 178 6.31 25.39 4.74
CA THR A 178 6.52 25.99 6.06
C THR A 178 7.14 25.01 7.04
N GLU A 179 7.97 25.56 7.93
CA GLU A 179 8.59 24.79 9.01
C GLU A 179 7.58 24.12 9.93
N ALA A 180 6.44 24.77 10.18
CA ALA A 180 5.36 24.23 11.01
C ALA A 180 4.78 22.93 10.40
N VAL A 181 4.50 22.92 9.09
CA VAL A 181 4.01 21.73 8.39
C VAL A 181 5.08 20.63 8.35
N ARG A 182 6.35 21.00 8.17
CA ARG A 182 7.47 20.05 8.21
C ARG A 182 7.57 19.35 9.57
N LEU A 183 7.45 20.09 10.67
CA LEU A 183 7.49 19.54 12.03
C LEU A 183 6.25 18.68 12.33
N ASP A 184 5.06 19.09 11.88
CA ASP A 184 3.84 18.32 12.07
C ASP A 184 3.93 16.97 11.34
N ALA A 185 4.34 16.97 10.06
CA ALA A 185 4.56 15.75 9.30
C ALA A 185 5.56 14.79 9.96
N GLN A 186 6.66 15.33 10.50
CA GLN A 186 7.63 14.53 11.25
C GLN A 186 7.04 13.93 12.52
N SER A 187 6.22 14.69 13.25
CA SER A 187 5.53 14.21 14.46
C SER A 187 4.51 13.11 14.16
N GLN A 188 3.91 13.16 12.96
CA GLN A 188 2.93 12.17 12.49
C GLN A 188 3.55 10.92 11.85
N ILE A 189 4.88 10.87 11.74
CA ILE A 189 5.62 9.81 11.05
C ILE A 189 5.12 9.66 9.61
N ALA A 190 4.85 10.78 8.95
CA ALA A 190 4.26 10.84 7.62
C ALA A 190 5.19 11.58 6.66
N PRO A 191 5.57 10.99 5.50
CA PRO A 191 6.37 11.69 4.50
C PRO A 191 5.63 12.90 3.93
N LEU A 192 6.30 14.05 3.86
CA LEU A 192 5.79 15.30 3.32
C LEU A 192 6.26 15.54 1.88
N THR A 193 7.54 15.29 1.63
CA THR A 193 8.22 15.63 0.38
C THR A 193 8.33 14.39 -0.50
N LEU A 194 7.78 14.48 -1.70
CA LEU A 194 7.77 13.41 -2.69
C LEU A 194 8.66 13.77 -3.88
N ARG A 195 9.21 12.74 -4.52
CA ARG A 195 10.02 12.81 -5.72
C ARG A 195 9.43 11.94 -6.82
N CYS A 196 9.62 12.38 -8.06
CA CYS A 196 9.21 11.63 -9.24
C CYS A 196 10.12 10.42 -9.50
N LEU A 197 9.51 9.27 -9.78
CA LEU A 197 10.17 8.07 -10.27
C LEU A 197 9.87 7.81 -11.75
N ASP A 198 8.64 8.09 -12.19
CA ASP A 198 8.20 7.86 -13.57
C ASP A 198 8.23 9.16 -14.39
N LYS A 199 9.32 9.34 -15.16
CA LYS A 199 9.53 10.51 -16.03
C LYS A 199 8.46 10.69 -17.12
N THR A 200 7.64 9.67 -17.37
CA THR A 200 6.55 9.76 -18.34
C THR A 200 5.30 10.43 -17.76
N LYS A 201 5.20 10.49 -16.42
CA LYS A 201 4.04 11.03 -15.69
C LYS A 201 4.38 12.27 -14.86
N CYS A 202 5.64 12.44 -14.44
CA CYS A 202 6.10 13.55 -13.62
C CYS A 202 7.52 14.02 -13.98
N ASP A 203 7.94 15.17 -13.45
CA ASP A 203 9.26 15.78 -13.67
C ASP A 203 10.21 15.49 -12.49
N PRO A 204 11.32 14.75 -12.68
CA PRO A 204 12.31 14.46 -11.65
C PRO A 204 13.03 15.67 -11.04
N SER A 205 12.96 16.83 -11.68
CA SER A 205 13.59 18.06 -11.19
C SER A 205 12.72 18.82 -10.17
N LEU A 206 11.45 18.43 -10.02
CA LEU A 206 10.49 19.08 -9.14
C LEU A 206 10.34 18.33 -7.81
N ALA A 207 9.97 19.07 -6.76
CA ALA A 207 9.51 18.49 -5.51
C ALA A 207 7.98 18.46 -5.51
N TYR A 208 7.40 17.41 -4.95
CA TYR A 208 5.96 17.18 -4.94
C TYR A 208 5.44 17.12 -3.51
N TYR A 209 4.31 17.76 -3.24
CA TYR A 209 3.66 17.73 -1.93
C TYR A 209 2.20 17.32 -2.10
N ARG A 210 1.72 16.36 -1.31
CA ARG A 210 0.33 15.93 -1.37
C ARG A 210 -0.59 17.04 -0.89
N ARG A 211 -1.52 17.46 -1.77
CA ARG A 211 -2.68 18.26 -1.38
C ARG A 211 -3.77 17.35 -0.87
N ASN A 212 -4.21 16.41 -1.70
CA ASN A 212 -5.33 15.52 -1.40
C ASN A 212 -5.19 14.19 -2.14
N LEU A 213 -5.80 13.14 -1.61
CA LEU A 213 -5.99 11.85 -2.27
C LEU A 213 -7.45 11.45 -2.06
N THR A 214 -8.21 11.35 -3.14
CA THR A 214 -9.64 11.07 -3.09
C THR A 214 -9.91 9.75 -3.78
N SER A 215 -10.59 8.81 -3.10
CA SER A 215 -11.08 7.59 -3.72
C SER A 215 -12.23 7.91 -4.66
N VAL A 216 -12.22 7.31 -5.85
CA VAL A 216 -13.17 7.58 -6.93
C VAL A 216 -13.82 6.30 -7.46
N GLY A 217 -13.81 5.23 -6.66
CA GLY A 217 -14.47 3.96 -6.98
C GLY A 217 -13.51 2.91 -7.54
N ASP A 218 -13.84 1.65 -7.29
CA ASP A 218 -13.08 0.47 -7.75
C ASP A 218 -11.56 0.58 -7.49
N HIS A 219 -11.19 1.08 -6.30
CA HIS A 219 -9.82 1.33 -5.85
C HIS A 219 -9.03 2.40 -6.61
N PHE A 220 -9.62 3.07 -7.60
CA PHE A 220 -9.00 4.23 -8.22
C PHE A 220 -9.03 5.44 -7.30
N ASN A 221 -7.98 6.25 -7.38
CA ASN A 221 -7.79 7.45 -6.61
C ASN A 221 -7.33 8.61 -7.49
N VAL A 222 -7.82 9.81 -7.19
CA VAL A 222 -7.32 11.06 -7.75
C VAL A 222 -6.37 11.69 -6.74
N LEU A 223 -5.09 11.78 -7.11
CA LEU A 223 -4.04 12.42 -6.33
C LEU A 223 -3.83 13.85 -6.83
N CYS A 224 -4.02 14.83 -5.95
CA CYS A 224 -3.69 16.22 -6.21
C CYS A 224 -2.45 16.64 -5.43
N LEU A 225 -1.58 17.38 -6.09
CA LEU A 225 -0.23 17.69 -5.67
C LEU A 225 0.07 19.17 -5.89
N PHE A 226 0.97 19.69 -5.07
CA PHE A 226 1.71 20.90 -5.36
C PHE A 226 3.07 20.52 -5.96
N GLU A 227 3.28 20.84 -7.23
CA GLU A 227 4.57 20.74 -7.92
C GLU A 227 5.37 22.01 -7.65
N TYR A 228 6.42 21.89 -6.86
CA TYR A 228 7.30 23.00 -6.50
C TYR A 228 8.59 22.99 -7.32
N ASN A 229 8.83 24.10 -8.02
CA ASN A 229 10.11 24.38 -8.64
C ASN A 229 10.90 25.36 -7.77
N SER A 230 12.00 24.89 -7.19
CA SER A 230 12.87 25.71 -6.33
C SER A 230 13.75 26.71 -7.10
N THR A 231 13.76 26.63 -8.43
CA THR A 231 14.54 27.56 -9.28
C THR A 231 13.93 28.95 -9.22
N LYS A 232 14.75 29.96 -8.89
CA LYS A 232 14.31 31.34 -8.76
C LYS A 232 13.65 31.85 -10.05
N GLY A 233 12.40 32.31 -9.94
CA GLY A 233 11.62 32.81 -11.08
C GLY A 233 10.92 31.73 -11.90
N ALA A 234 11.09 30.45 -11.56
CA ALA A 234 10.33 29.37 -12.17
C ALA A 234 8.90 29.30 -11.60
N VAL A 235 8.00 28.73 -12.40
CA VAL A 235 6.58 28.62 -12.09
C VAL A 235 6.30 27.28 -11.42
N SER A 236 5.59 27.31 -10.30
CA SER A 236 5.09 26.12 -9.59
C SER A 236 3.59 25.98 -9.81
N HIS A 237 3.06 24.77 -9.65
CA HIS A 237 1.69 24.45 -10.03
C HIS A 237 1.01 23.55 -9.02
N ASP A 238 -0.31 23.69 -8.89
CA ASP A 238 -1.14 22.60 -8.39
C ASP A 238 -1.54 21.73 -9.58
N VAL A 239 -1.44 20.42 -9.43
CA VAL A 239 -1.77 19.41 -10.45
C VAL A 239 -2.59 18.29 -9.83
N CYS A 240 -3.55 17.76 -10.56
CA CYS A 240 -4.19 16.48 -10.20
C CYS A 240 -3.83 15.44 -11.25
N PHE A 241 -3.45 14.24 -10.81
CA PHE A 241 -3.27 13.12 -11.71
C PHE A 241 -4.62 12.52 -12.12
N PRO A 242 -4.71 11.88 -13.30
CA PRO A 242 -5.88 11.08 -13.63
C PRO A 242 -6.14 10.00 -12.57
N PRO A 243 -7.35 9.41 -12.53
CA PRO A 243 -7.63 8.29 -11.63
C PRO A 243 -6.60 7.16 -11.81
N MET A 244 -5.93 6.78 -10.72
CA MET A 244 -4.88 5.77 -10.68
C MET A 244 -5.07 4.83 -9.47
N LEU A 245 -4.62 3.58 -9.58
CA LEU A 245 -4.55 2.70 -8.41
C LEU A 245 -3.46 3.21 -7.45
N LEU A 246 -3.58 2.87 -6.16
CA LEU A 246 -2.59 3.28 -5.15
C LEU A 246 -1.18 2.78 -5.49
N MET A 247 -1.07 1.57 -6.01
CA MET A 247 0.21 0.99 -6.43
C MET A 247 0.82 1.77 -7.60
N ASP A 248 0.03 2.14 -8.60
CA ASP A 248 0.50 2.98 -9.71
C ASP A 248 1.00 4.35 -9.24
N ILE A 249 0.31 4.93 -8.24
CA ILE A 249 0.75 6.17 -7.60
C ILE A 249 2.09 5.96 -6.91
N ALA A 250 2.25 4.87 -6.15
CA ALA A 250 3.50 4.53 -5.46
C ALA A 250 4.66 4.26 -6.43
N HIS A 251 4.39 3.73 -7.63
CA HIS A 251 5.39 3.58 -8.69
C HIS A 251 5.70 4.90 -9.43
N THR A 252 4.82 5.89 -9.35
CA THR A 252 4.99 7.20 -10.01
C THR A 252 5.76 8.17 -9.12
N LEU A 253 5.42 8.22 -7.83
CA LEU A 253 5.99 9.09 -6.82
C LEU A 253 6.38 8.28 -5.59
N GLN A 254 7.49 8.66 -4.97
CA GLN A 254 7.90 8.13 -3.66
C GLN A 254 8.37 9.26 -2.75
N PRO A 255 8.38 9.06 -1.43
CA PRO A 255 9.10 9.94 -0.52
C PRO A 255 10.55 10.17 -0.95
N VAL A 256 11.07 11.34 -0.60
CA VAL A 256 12.52 11.57 -0.60
C VAL A 256 13.21 10.64 0.39
N ALA A 257 14.46 10.25 0.11
CA ALA A 257 15.17 9.24 0.89
C ALA A 257 15.29 9.57 2.38
N SER A 258 15.35 10.85 2.76
CA SER A 258 15.41 11.29 4.15
C SER A 258 14.09 11.14 4.93
N GLU A 259 12.97 10.97 4.23
CA GLU A 259 11.64 10.81 4.81
C GLU A 259 11.09 9.39 4.62
N LEU A 260 11.73 8.58 3.78
CA LEU A 260 11.40 7.18 3.59
C LEU A 260 11.87 6.38 4.81
N ARG A 261 10.91 5.84 5.58
CA ARG A 261 11.18 4.93 6.69
C ARG A 261 10.75 3.52 6.32
N GLU A 262 11.66 2.57 6.50
CA GLU A 262 11.40 1.15 6.29
C GLU A 262 10.56 0.56 7.42
N ASN A 263 9.77 -0.46 7.09
CA ASN A 263 9.08 -1.27 8.09
C ASN A 263 10.10 -2.13 8.85
N ASP A 264 9.93 -2.23 10.16
CA ASP A 264 10.76 -3.09 10.98
C ASP A 264 10.46 -4.58 10.69
N PRO A 265 11.41 -5.35 10.13
CA PRO A 265 11.16 -6.73 9.73
C PRO A 265 10.86 -7.67 10.92
N ASP A 266 11.24 -7.31 12.14
CA ASP A 266 10.93 -8.10 13.34
C ASP A 266 9.47 -7.94 13.77
N HIS A 267 8.85 -6.82 13.45
CA HIS A 267 7.51 -6.45 13.93
C HIS A 267 6.45 -6.49 12.84
N CYS A 268 6.80 -6.16 11.61
CA CYS A 268 5.91 -6.09 10.46
C CYS A 268 5.86 -7.42 9.70
N GLY A 269 5.24 -7.45 8.53
CA GLY A 269 5.10 -8.63 7.66
C GLY A 269 3.81 -9.42 7.90
N PHE A 270 2.83 -8.84 8.60
CA PHE A 270 1.51 -9.45 8.80
C PHE A 270 0.47 -8.80 7.90
N TYR A 271 -0.37 -9.65 7.32
CA TYR A 271 -1.44 -9.31 6.38
C TYR A 271 -2.78 -9.74 6.95
N PHE A 272 -3.84 -9.09 6.52
CA PHE A 272 -5.21 -9.43 6.88
C PHE A 272 -5.92 -10.13 5.73
N TYR A 273 -6.46 -11.31 5.98
CA TYR A 273 -7.17 -12.13 5.00
C TYR A 273 -8.65 -12.21 5.38
N PRO A 274 -9.52 -11.40 4.75
CA PRO A 274 -10.93 -11.33 5.15
C PRO A 274 -11.67 -12.63 4.90
N TYR A 275 -12.63 -12.96 5.75
CA TYR A 275 -13.52 -14.11 5.52
C TYR A 275 -14.32 -13.98 4.22
N ASP A 276 -14.64 -12.74 3.82
CA ASP A 276 -15.33 -12.48 2.56
C ASP A 276 -14.50 -12.92 1.35
N LYS A 277 -13.17 -12.72 1.39
CA LYS A 277 -12.27 -13.19 0.33
C LYS A 277 -12.31 -14.72 0.23
N GLN A 278 -12.17 -15.41 1.37
CA GLN A 278 -12.27 -16.87 1.40
C GLN A 278 -13.59 -17.35 0.79
N LEU A 279 -14.72 -16.72 1.16
CA LEU A 279 -16.03 -17.09 0.67
C LEU A 279 -16.14 -16.88 -0.85
N GLN A 280 -15.67 -15.75 -1.37
CA GLN A 280 -15.70 -15.44 -2.79
C GLN A 280 -14.80 -16.38 -3.62
N GLN A 281 -13.66 -16.80 -3.08
CA GLN A 281 -12.79 -17.81 -3.70
C GLN A 281 -13.47 -19.18 -3.72
N TYR A 282 -14.05 -19.60 -2.59
CA TYR A 282 -14.80 -20.86 -2.50
C TYR A 282 -15.95 -20.92 -3.52
N GLN A 283 -16.69 -19.83 -3.70
CA GLN A 283 -17.77 -19.73 -4.69
C GLN A 283 -17.29 -19.88 -6.14
N ARG A 284 -16.01 -19.61 -6.41
CA ARG A 284 -15.37 -19.83 -7.72
C ARG A 284 -14.80 -21.24 -7.88
N GLY A 285 -14.92 -22.08 -6.85
CA GLY A 285 -14.32 -23.41 -6.81
C GLY A 285 -12.82 -23.41 -6.53
N TRP A 286 -12.27 -22.29 -6.03
CA TRP A 286 -10.87 -22.22 -5.62
C TRP A 286 -10.70 -22.79 -4.22
N GLU A 287 -9.55 -23.43 -4.00
CA GLU A 287 -9.27 -24.13 -2.77
C GLU A 287 -8.39 -23.28 -1.83
N MET A 288 -8.74 -23.34 -0.55
CA MET A 288 -7.91 -22.83 0.55
C MET A 288 -7.65 -24.01 1.47
N THR A 289 -6.39 -24.41 1.61
CA THR A 289 -5.98 -25.52 2.49
C THR A 289 -5.23 -24.98 3.70
N VAL A 290 -5.46 -25.62 4.84
CA VAL A 290 -4.76 -25.31 6.09
C VAL A 290 -4.11 -26.59 6.59
N ASP A 291 -2.79 -26.57 6.67
CA ASP A 291 -1.99 -27.69 7.11
C ASP A 291 -1.33 -27.37 8.45
N ASN A 292 -1.43 -28.31 9.39
CA ASN A 292 -0.70 -28.25 10.65
C ASN A 292 0.37 -29.34 10.66
N LEU A 293 1.63 -28.93 10.57
CA LEU A 293 2.78 -29.83 10.60
C LEU A 293 3.44 -29.75 11.98
N ASP A 294 3.47 -30.88 12.68
CA ASP A 294 4.32 -31.04 13.86
C ASP A 294 5.63 -31.70 13.45
N VAL A 295 6.73 -30.94 13.54
CA VAL A 295 8.05 -31.38 13.09
C VAL A 295 8.97 -31.50 14.29
N THR A 296 9.34 -32.74 14.63
CA THR A 296 10.36 -33.02 15.64
C THR A 296 11.72 -33.16 14.99
N TRP A 297 12.61 -32.21 15.23
CA TRP A 297 14.00 -32.29 14.79
C TRP A 297 14.87 -33.05 15.80
N ALA A 298 15.85 -33.80 15.30
CA ALA A 298 16.82 -34.48 16.14
C ALA A 298 17.72 -33.47 16.87
N ALA A 299 18.31 -33.84 18.01
CA ALA A 299 19.10 -32.93 18.84
C ALA A 299 20.26 -32.27 18.07
N GLN A 300 20.86 -32.98 17.12
CA GLN A 300 21.93 -32.49 16.25
C GLN A 300 21.48 -31.50 15.17
N SER A 301 20.19 -31.26 14.99
CA SER A 301 19.69 -30.25 14.04
C SER A 301 19.76 -28.83 14.61
N TYR A 302 19.94 -28.68 15.93
CA TYR A 302 19.96 -27.39 16.60
C TYR A 302 21.39 -26.88 16.79
N ALA A 303 21.69 -25.67 16.31
CA ALA A 303 23.01 -25.04 16.50
C ALA A 303 23.41 -24.91 17.98
N ALA A 304 22.43 -24.79 18.90
CA ALA A 304 22.66 -24.78 20.35
C ALA A 304 23.32 -26.07 20.88
N ASN A 305 23.18 -27.20 20.17
CA ASN A 305 23.77 -28.48 20.55
C ASN A 305 25.10 -28.77 19.84
N ALA A 306 25.68 -27.83 19.10
CA ALA A 306 26.88 -28.06 18.29
C ALA A 306 28.05 -28.69 19.09
N ALA A 307 28.24 -28.29 20.35
CA ALA A 307 29.29 -28.84 21.21
C ALA A 307 29.14 -30.35 21.49
N LYS A 308 27.91 -30.89 21.44
CA LYS A 308 27.63 -32.32 21.63
C LYS A 308 27.86 -33.15 20.36
N PHE A 309 27.94 -32.49 19.20
CA PHE A 309 28.09 -33.14 17.89
C PHE A 309 29.23 -32.47 17.09
N PRO A 310 30.49 -32.54 17.57
CA PRO A 310 31.62 -31.79 17.00
C PRO A 310 32.03 -32.22 15.59
N HIS A 311 31.50 -33.35 15.09
CA HIS A 311 31.76 -33.87 13.76
C HIS A 311 30.85 -33.27 12.66
N LEU A 312 29.84 -32.47 13.03
CA LEU A 312 28.92 -31.83 12.09
C LEU A 312 29.29 -30.36 11.88
N ASP A 313 29.11 -29.88 10.65
CA ASP A 313 29.23 -28.45 10.34
C ASP A 313 27.90 -27.73 10.55
N TYR A 314 27.91 -26.73 11.44
CA TYR A 314 26.76 -25.89 11.76
C TYR A 314 26.85 -24.49 11.13
N SER A 315 27.81 -24.25 10.22
CA SER A 315 28.03 -22.94 9.59
C SER A 315 26.75 -22.33 9.01
N LEU A 316 26.02 -23.10 8.19
CA LEU A 316 24.78 -22.65 7.55
C LEU A 316 23.64 -22.45 8.55
N VAL A 317 23.47 -23.35 9.53
CA VAL A 317 22.43 -23.22 10.57
C VAL A 317 22.67 -21.97 11.41
N LYS A 318 23.92 -21.69 11.78
CA LYS A 318 24.28 -20.47 12.51
C LYS A 318 24.08 -19.22 11.67
N ALA A 319 24.39 -19.27 10.37
CA ALA A 319 24.18 -18.15 9.46
C ALA A 319 22.69 -17.82 9.27
N SER A 320 21.82 -18.84 9.25
CA SER A 320 20.37 -18.69 9.13
C SER A 320 19.63 -18.47 10.45
N THR A 321 20.27 -18.73 11.60
CA THR A 321 19.69 -18.43 12.91
C THR A 321 19.81 -16.94 13.21
N LYS A 322 18.67 -16.25 13.25
CA LYS A 322 18.56 -14.84 13.62
C LYS A 322 17.74 -14.69 14.90
N THR A 323 17.99 -13.60 15.63
CA THR A 323 17.18 -13.23 16.79
C THR A 323 16.13 -12.24 16.34
N GLN A 324 14.86 -12.55 16.58
CA GLN A 324 13.78 -11.59 16.46
C GLN A 324 13.72 -10.77 17.75
N HIS A 325 13.80 -9.44 17.65
CA HIS A 325 13.65 -8.60 18.83
C HIS A 325 12.21 -8.64 19.36
N ALA A 326 12.07 -8.63 20.68
CA ALA A 326 10.76 -8.50 21.30
C ALA A 326 10.24 -7.08 21.13
N ASN A 327 8.91 -6.94 21.03
CA ASN A 327 8.23 -5.65 20.95
C ASN A 327 8.80 -4.65 21.97
N PRO A 328 9.29 -3.47 21.56
CA PRO A 328 9.48 -2.39 22.51
C PRO A 328 8.11 -2.09 23.13
N VAL A 329 8.03 -2.18 24.46
CA VAL A 329 6.90 -1.60 25.19
C VAL A 329 7.08 -0.09 25.09
N SER A 330 6.61 0.54 24.02
CA SER A 330 6.52 2.00 24.03
C SER A 330 5.49 2.37 25.08
N GLY A 331 5.89 3.25 26.01
CA GLY A 331 4.92 3.99 26.80
C GLY A 331 3.97 4.79 25.89
N PRO A 332 2.99 5.49 26.46
CA PRO A 332 1.88 6.13 25.72
C PRO A 332 2.29 7.25 24.74
N PHE A 333 3.58 7.50 24.54
CA PHE A 333 4.09 8.49 23.60
C PHE A 333 5.28 7.91 22.81
N PRO A 334 5.26 7.94 21.46
CA PRO A 334 6.45 7.68 20.68
C PRO A 334 7.47 8.78 20.98
N ILE A 335 8.66 8.39 21.43
CA ILE A 335 9.75 9.33 21.66
C ILE A 335 10.24 9.78 20.29
N VAL A 336 10.01 11.06 19.98
CA VAL A 336 10.68 11.76 18.88
C VAL A 336 12.16 11.86 19.25
N GLY A 337 13.01 11.08 18.56
CA GLY A 337 14.46 11.17 18.64
C GLY A 337 15.14 9.89 19.16
N ALA A 338 15.55 9.04 18.22
CA ALA A 338 16.74 8.20 18.33
C ALA A 338 17.53 8.35 17.03
#